data_AF-A0A1D8AV13-F1
#
_entry.id   AF-A0A1D8AV13-F1
#
_cell.length_a   1.000
_cell.length_b   1.000
_cell.length_c   1.000
_cell.angle_alpha   90.00
_cell.angle_beta   90.00
_cell.angle_gamma   90.00
#
_symmetry.space_group_name_H-M   'P 1'
#
loop_
_entity.id
_entity.type
_entity.pdbx_description
1 polymer ?
#
loop_
_entity_poly.entity_id
_entity_poly.type
_entity_poly.pdbx_seq_one_letter_code
_entity_poly.pdbx_strand_id
1 'polypeptide(L)' 'MRDWKRWTSGLIQRPGHVSQPIWQREFFDHVLRSASSYDQKWHYVRENPVRAGLVTRADEWPFAGECEALRF' A
#
# COMPACT_ATOMS: atom_id res chain seq x y z
N MET A 1 -3.68 -1.90 11.43
CA MET A 1 -4.12 -0.87 10.45
C MET A 1 -4.86 0.31 11.07
N ARG A 2 -5.82 0.13 11.99
CA ARG A 2 -6.57 1.24 12.61
C ARG A 2 -5.65 2.28 13.27
N ASP A 3 -4.72 1.84 14.11
CA ASP A 3 -3.85 2.75 14.85
C ASP A 3 -2.82 3.45 13.95
N TRP A 4 -2.32 2.76 12.92
CA TRP A 4 -1.47 3.35 11.89
C TRP A 4 -2.19 4.48 11.12
N LYS A 5 -3.44 4.25 10.69
CA LYS A 5 -4.26 5.29 10.03
C LYS A 5 -4.50 6.49 10.96
N ARG A 6 -4.75 6.25 12.24
CA ARG A 6 -4.93 7.31 13.25
C ARG A 6 -3.65 8.13 13.42
N TRP A 7 -2.52 7.47 13.64
CA TRP A 7 -1.25 8.13 13.89
C TRP A 7 -0.79 8.95 12.67
N THR A 8 -0.84 8.37 11.47
CA THR A 8 -0.46 9.07 10.24
C THR A 8 -1.40 10.23 9.90
N SER A 9 -2.70 10.13 10.19
CA SER A 9 -3.62 11.27 10.03
C SER A 9 -3.18 12.49 10.82
N GLY A 10 -2.74 12.29 12.07
CA GLY A 10 -2.24 13.38 12.92
C GLY A 10 -0.96 14.02 12.40
N LEU A 11 -0.10 13.26 11.71
CA LEU A 11 1.11 13.78 11.09
C LEU A 11 0.84 14.52 9.77
N ILE A 12 -0.12 14.04 8.99
CA ILE A 12 -0.46 14.58 7.67
C ILE A 12 -1.31 15.85 7.79
N GLN A 13 -2.25 15.89 8.75
CA GLN A 13 -3.10 17.04 9.00
C GLN A 13 -2.28 18.18 9.64
N ARG A 14 -1.64 18.99 8.80
CA ARG A 14 -1.08 20.28 9.21
C ARG A 14 -2.22 21.29 9.41
N PRO A 15 -2.07 22.25 10.34
CA PRO A 15 -3.01 23.37 10.45
C PRO A 15 -3.21 24.04 9.07
N GLY A 16 -4.46 24.11 8.62
CA GLY A 16 -4.88 24.82 7.40
C GLY A 16 -4.98 24.00 6.10
N HIS A 17 -4.65 22.71 6.08
CA HIS A 17 -4.49 21.98 4.81
C HIS A 17 -5.55 20.92 4.50
N VAL A 18 -6.15 20.22 5.49
CA VAL A 18 -7.19 19.21 5.20
C VAL A 18 -8.19 19.09 6.37
N SER A 19 -9.47 19.38 6.13
CA SER A 19 -10.55 19.17 7.12
C SER A 19 -11.24 17.82 7.01
N GLN A 20 -10.97 17.06 5.95
CA GLN A 20 -11.60 15.77 5.66
C GLN A 20 -10.75 14.60 6.16
N PRO A 21 -11.36 13.44 6.45
CA PRO A 21 -10.60 12.23 6.80
C PRO A 21 -9.59 11.88 5.70
N ILE A 22 -8.31 11.77 6.07
CA ILE A 22 -7.21 11.45 5.13
C ILE A 22 -7.35 10.02 4.60
N TRP A 23 -7.79 9.09 5.44
CA TRP A 23 -7.92 7.68 5.10
C TRP A 23 -9.37 7.26 4.93
N GLN A 24 -9.63 6.43 3.93
CA GLN A 24 -10.89 5.71 3.81
C GLN A 24 -11.13 4.80 5.03
N ARG A 25 -12.40 4.68 5.44
CA ARG A 25 -12.85 3.74 6.48
C ARG A 25 -12.64 2.28 6.03
N GLU A 26 -12.32 1.41 6.99
CA GLU A 26 -11.88 0.02 6.76
C GLU A 26 -10.61 -0.11 5.92
N PHE A 27 -10.13 -1.32 5.73
CA PHE A 27 -8.99 -1.65 4.87
C PHE A 27 -9.22 -3.02 4.24
N PHE A 28 -8.55 -3.29 3.13
CA PHE A 28 -8.59 -4.61 2.52
C PHE A 28 -7.56 -5.51 3.23
N ASP A 29 -8.01 -6.64 3.74
CA ASP A 29 -7.17 -7.72 4.26
C ASP A 29 -7.52 -9.04 3.57
N HIS A 30 -6.49 -9.81 3.22
CA HIS A 30 -6.65 -11.13 2.63
C HIS A 30 -5.50 -12.04 3.05
N VAL A 31 -5.83 -13.16 3.68
CA VAL A 31 -4.86 -14.14 4.15
C VAL A 31 -4.33 -14.96 2.96
N LEU A 32 -3.02 -14.89 2.71
CA LEU A 32 -2.34 -15.71 1.73
C LEU A 32 -2.06 -17.09 2.34
N ARG A 33 -2.51 -18.16 1.69
CA ARG A 33 -2.46 -19.54 2.22
C ARG A 33 -1.49 -20.46 1.49
N SER A 34 -0.87 -20.00 0.41
CA SER A 34 0.11 -20.75 -0.37
C SER A 34 1.16 -19.81 -0.98
N ALA A 35 2.34 -20.34 -1.26
CA ALA A 35 3.40 -19.61 -1.97
C ALA A 35 2.94 -19.12 -3.36
N SER A 36 2.19 -19.95 -4.10
CA SER A 36 1.62 -19.56 -5.39
C SER A 36 0.63 -18.38 -5.30
N SER A 37 -0.12 -18.30 -4.19
CA SER A 37 -1.02 -17.18 -3.92
C SER A 37 -0.25 -15.89 -3.59
N TYR A 38 0.93 -16.03 -2.99
CA TYR A 38 1.83 -14.91 -2.72
C TYR A 38 2.42 -14.32 -4.00
N ASP A 39 3.01 -15.13 -4.88
CA ASP A 39 3.66 -14.63 -6.11
C ASP A 39 2.67 -13.82 -6.95
N GLN A 40 1.46 -14.33 -7.12
CA GLN A 40 0.42 -13.63 -7.87
C GLN A 40 0.04 -12.28 -7.23
N LYS A 41 -0.04 -12.23 -5.89
CA LYS A 41 -0.36 -10.99 -5.17
C LYS A 41 0.80 -9.99 -5.23
N TRP A 42 2.03 -10.48 -5.16
CA TRP A 42 3.24 -9.67 -5.29
C TRP A 42 3.31 -9.00 -6.66
N HIS A 43 3.12 -9.77 -7.73
CA HIS A 43 3.03 -9.23 -9.09
C HIS A 43 1.91 -8.20 -9.22
N TYR A 44 0.74 -8.45 -8.62
CA TYR A 44 -0.34 -7.46 -8.61
C TYR A 44 0.06 -6.14 -7.95
N VAL A 45 0.66 -6.19 -6.75
CA VAL A 45 1.08 -4.98 -6.03
C VAL A 45 2.16 -4.23 -6.80
N ARG A 46 3.13 -4.95 -7.36
CA ARG A 46 4.24 -4.39 -8.14
C ARG A 46 3.75 -3.70 -9.43
N GLU A 47 2.71 -4.22 -10.08
CA GLU A 47 2.15 -3.65 -11.31
C GLU A 47 1.13 -2.52 -11.07
N ASN A 48 0.67 -2.30 -9.83
CA ASN A 48 -0.32 -1.26 -9.53
C ASN A 48 0.07 0.17 -9.96
N PRO A 49 1.32 0.62 -9.78
CA PRO A 49 1.75 1.95 -10.24
C PRO A 49 1.59 2.12 -11.76
N VAL A 50 1.86 1.07 -12.55
CA VAL A 50 1.66 1.07 -14.00
C VAL A 50 0.18 1.10 -14.34
N ARG A 51 -0.63 0.28 -13.67
CA ARG A 51 -2.10 0.25 -13.84
C ARG A 51 -2.76 1.59 -13.50
N ALA A 52 -2.19 2.33 -12.54
CA ALA A 52 -2.64 3.66 -12.14
C ALA A 52 -2.08 4.79 -13.03
N GLY A 53 -1.21 4.47 -13.99
CA GLY A 53 -0.58 5.45 -14.90
C GLY A 53 0.48 6.34 -14.25
N LEU A 54 1.04 5.93 -13.11
CA LEU A 54 2.04 6.71 -12.37
C LEU A 54 3.45 6.54 -12.93
N VAL A 55 3.74 5.40 -13.54
CA VAL A 55 5.02 5.05 -14.20
C VAL A 55 4.74 4.18 -15.42
N THR A 56 5.69 4.10 -16.35
CA THR A 56 5.55 3.27 -17.56
C THR A 56 5.97 1.83 -17.33
N ARG A 57 6.90 1.62 -16.38
CA ARG A 57 7.37 0.29 -15.98
C ARG A 57 7.39 0.17 -14.46
N ALA A 58 7.11 -1.03 -13.95
CA ALA A 58 7.02 -1.25 -12.51
C ALA A 58 8.33 -0.99 -11.75
N ASP A 59 9.49 -1.18 -12.40
CA ASP A 59 10.82 -0.91 -11.87
C ASP A 59 11.15 0.59 -11.72
N GLU A 60 10.35 1.48 -12.32
CA GLU A 60 10.51 2.93 -12.20
C GLU A 60 9.84 3.49 -10.94
N TRP A 61 9.07 2.69 -10.20
CA TRP A 61 8.34 3.16 -9.02
C TRP A 61 9.26 3.27 -7.79
N PRO A 62 9.59 4.48 -7.32
CA PRO A 62 10.60 4.66 -6.26
C PRO A 62 10.10 4.30 -4.87
N PHE A 63 8.79 4.12 -4.70
CA PHE A 63 8.14 3.77 -3.44
C PHE A 63 7.78 2.28 -3.36
N ALA A 64 8.35 1.44 -4.24
CA ALA A 64 8.26 -0.01 -4.13
C ALA A 64 9.21 -0.54 -3.05
N GLY A 65 8.85 -1.65 -2.42
CA GLY A 65 9.71 -2.31 -1.44
C GLY A 65 9.02 -3.48 -0.73
N GLU A 66 9.78 -4.18 0.09
CA GLU A 66 9.31 -5.23 0.99
C GLU A 66 9.73 -4.89 2.42
N CYS A 67 8.86 -5.18 3.39
CA CYS A 67 9.21 -5.02 4.80
C CYS A 67 9.93 -6.25 5.36
N GLU A 68 9.58 -7.44 4.87
CA GLU A 68 10.13 -8.72 5.29
C GLU A 68 10.04 -9.70 4.11
N ALA A 69 11.11 -10.44 3.85
CA ALA A 69 11.10 -11.50 2.85
C ALA A 69 10.37 -12.73 3.42
N LEU A 70 9.25 -13.10 2.80
CA LEU A 70 8.51 -14.30 3.22
C LEU A 70 9.27 -15.56 2.81
N ARG A 71 9.58 -16.41 3.78
CA ARG A 71 10.18 -17.72 3.57
C ARG A 71 9.07 -18.76 3.75
N PHE A 72 8.78 -19.52 2.70
CA PHE A 72 7.82 -20.62 2.72
C PHE A 72 8.53 -21.96 2.87
#